data_AF-A0A537BR26-F1
#
_entry.id   AF-A0A537BR26-F1
#
_cell.length_a   1.000
_cell.length_b   1.000
_cell.length_c   1.000
_cell.angle_alpha   90.00
_cell.angle_beta   90.00
_cell.angle_gamma   90.00
#
_symmetry.space_group_name_H-M   'P 1'
#
loop_
_entity.id
_entity.type
_entity.pdbx_description
1 polymer ?
#
loop_
_entity_poly.entity_id
_entity_poly.type
_entity_poly.pdbx_seq_one_letter_code
_entity_poly.pdbx_strand_id
1 'polypeptide(L)'
;MIERAAHDFRLSLPSSRFRRSIGAWAGQPADPRGNLMQRELYEKSLAGWIPSEADRAFVHSLMQKVIEPGRMAGWIAPPERGINNLPLEYEYVKLH
;
A
#
# COMPACT_ATOMS: atom_id res chain seq x y z
N MET A 1 9.64 11.57 -3.80
CA MET A 1 10.38 10.34 -4.12
C MET A 1 10.13 9.91 -5.56
N ILE A 2 8.88 9.65 -5.95
CA ILE A 2 8.51 9.21 -7.30
C ILE A 2 8.89 10.24 -8.38
N GLU A 3 8.49 11.50 -8.21
CA GLU A 3 8.87 12.56 -9.15
C GLU A 3 10.34 12.93 -9.11
N ARG A 4 10.97 12.83 -7.93
CA ARG A 4 12.43 13.02 -7.80
C ARG A 4 13.21 11.95 -8.57
N ALA A 5 12.60 10.78 -8.78
CA ALA A 5 13.09 9.72 -9.64
C ALA A 5 12.63 9.87 -11.11
N ALA A 6 12.12 11.04 -11.51
CA ALA A 6 11.65 11.37 -12.86
C ALA A 6 10.48 10.49 -13.37
N HIS A 7 9.58 10.11 -12.46
CA HIS A 7 8.31 9.46 -12.83
C HIS A 7 7.12 10.39 -12.61
N ASP A 8 6.24 10.49 -13.60
CA ASP A 8 5.02 11.33 -13.57
C ASP A 8 3.87 10.75 -12.73
N PHE A 9 4.10 9.62 -12.05
CA PHE A 9 3.08 8.96 -11.26
C PHE A 9 2.87 9.68 -9.91
N ARG A 10 1.60 9.93 -9.55
CA ARG A 10 1.21 10.49 -8.27
C ARG A 10 0.17 9.64 -7.56
N LEU A 11 0.33 9.51 -6.25
CA LEU A 11 -0.69 8.97 -5.37
C LEU A 11 -1.74 10.04 -5.06
N SER A 12 -3.01 9.65 -5.04
CA SER A 12 -4.14 10.52 -4.74
C SER A 12 -5.11 9.84 -3.78
N LEU A 13 -5.78 10.62 -2.95
CA LEU A 13 -6.90 10.12 -2.16
C LEU A 13 -8.13 9.92 -3.05
N PRO A 14 -8.88 8.81 -2.89
CA PRO A 14 -10.17 8.67 -3.55
C PRO A 14 -11.20 9.62 -2.92
N SER A 15 -12.29 9.86 -3.64
CA SER A 15 -13.46 10.56 -3.13
C SER A 15 -14.00 9.90 -1.85
N SER A 16 -14.53 10.71 -0.93
CA SER A 16 -15.19 10.22 0.30
C SER A 16 -16.44 9.35 0.03
N ARG A 17 -16.94 9.35 -1.21
CA ARG A 17 -18.06 8.50 -1.66
C ARG A 17 -17.62 7.08 -2.03
N PHE A 18 -16.34 6.89 -2.36
CA PHE A 18 -15.82 5.63 -2.87
C PHE A 18 -15.83 4.54 -1.79
N ARG A 19 -16.34 3.35 -2.14
CA ARG A 19 -16.28 2.11 -1.35
C ARG A 19 -16.66 2.28 0.12
N ARG A 20 -17.84 2.87 0.37
CA ARG A 20 -18.38 3.07 1.72
C ARG A 20 -19.32 1.93 2.12
N SER A 21 -19.19 1.49 3.37
CA SER A 21 -20.13 0.54 4.01
C SER A 21 -21.06 1.20 5.03
N ILE A 22 -20.88 2.49 5.32
CA ILE A 22 -21.62 3.23 6.34
C ILE A 22 -21.95 4.65 5.82
N GLY A 23 -23.15 5.14 6.15
CA GLY A 23 -23.63 6.49 5.85
C GLY A 23 -24.38 6.59 4.53
N ALA A 24 -24.64 7.81 4.07
CA ALA A 24 -25.45 8.09 2.87
C ALA A 24 -24.93 7.47 1.57
N TRP A 25 -23.62 7.18 1.50
CA TRP A 25 -22.96 6.56 0.34
C TRP A 25 -22.77 5.05 0.50
N ALA A 26 -23.29 4.45 1.57
CA ALA A 26 -23.15 3.02 1.82
C ALA A 26 -23.71 2.20 0.65
N GLY A 27 -22.89 1.32 0.11
CA GLY A 27 -23.27 0.42 -0.98
C GLY A 27 -23.49 1.12 -2.33
N GLN A 28 -23.25 2.43 -2.46
CA GLN A 28 -23.40 3.14 -3.74
C GLN A 28 -22.21 2.86 -4.68
N PRO A 29 -22.45 2.56 -5.97
CA PRO A 29 -21.40 2.30 -6.96
C PRO A 29 -20.78 3.62 -7.44
N ALA A 30 -19.91 4.20 -6.62
CA ALA A 30 -19.13 5.39 -6.97
C ALA A 30 -17.69 5.00 -7.39
N ASP A 31 -17.16 5.63 -8.43
CA ASP A 31 -15.75 5.48 -8.84
C ASP A 31 -14.79 6.20 -7.83
N PRO A 32 -13.46 6.02 -7.94
CA PRO A 32 -12.51 6.73 -7.07
C PRO A 32 -12.57 8.26 -7.17
N ARG A 33 -13.17 8.82 -8.22
CA ARG A 33 -13.41 10.27 -8.38
C ARG A 33 -14.75 10.72 -7.78
N GLY A 34 -15.59 9.80 -7.33
CA GLY A 34 -16.88 10.06 -6.69
C GLY A 34 -18.07 10.15 -7.65
N ASN A 35 -17.90 9.73 -8.91
CA ASN A 35 -18.96 9.66 -9.91
C ASN A 35 -19.77 8.39 -9.70
N LEU A 36 -21.10 8.52 -9.67
CA LEU A 36 -21.99 7.35 -9.68
C LEU A 36 -21.92 6.68 -11.05
N MET A 37 -21.91 5.35 -11.04
CA MET A 37 -21.87 4.53 -12.24
C MET A 37 -22.77 3.30 -12.10
N GLN A 38 -22.97 2.57 -13.20
CA GLN A 38 -23.74 1.33 -13.19
C GLN A 38 -23.04 0.27 -12.33
N ARG A 39 -23.83 -0.56 -11.64
CA ARG A 39 -23.34 -1.57 -10.69
C ARG A 39 -22.41 -2.57 -11.36
N GLU A 40 -22.79 -3.04 -12.54
CA GLU A 40 -22.08 -4.07 -13.29
C GLU A 40 -20.72 -3.56 -13.75
N LEU A 41 -20.65 -2.28 -14.16
CA LEU A 41 -19.41 -1.63 -14.53
C LEU A 41 -18.52 -1.38 -13.31
N TYR A 42 -19.10 -0.96 -12.19
CA TYR A 42 -18.39 -0.79 -10.93
C TYR A 42 -17.73 -2.11 -10.49
N GLU A 43 -18.49 -3.21 -10.49
CA GLU A 43 -18.00 -4.53 -10.10
C GLU A 43 -16.85 -5.03 -10.98
N LYS A 44 -16.95 -4.85 -12.31
CA LYS A 44 -15.87 -5.19 -13.25
C LYS A 44 -14.63 -4.31 -13.06
N SER A 45 -14.81 -3.05 -12.67
CA SER A 45 -13.72 -2.08 -12.51
C SER A 45 -13.00 -2.21 -11.17
N LEU A 46 -13.59 -2.89 -10.17
CA LEU A 46 -13.06 -2.98 -8.81
C LEU A 46 -11.62 -3.50 -8.73
N ALA A 47 -11.27 -4.49 -9.55
CA ALA A 47 -9.93 -5.08 -9.56
C ALA A 47 -8.84 -4.07 -9.99
N GLY A 48 -9.21 -3.00 -10.71
CA GLY A 48 -8.29 -1.92 -11.08
C GLY A 48 -8.10 -0.85 -9.99
N TRP A 49 -8.91 -0.87 -8.91
CA TRP A 49 -8.86 0.13 -7.85
C TRP A 49 -8.50 -0.44 -6.48
N ILE A 50 -8.83 -1.72 -6.26
CA ILE A 50 -8.66 -2.40 -4.98
C ILE A 50 -7.83 -3.66 -5.22
N PRO A 51 -6.84 -3.95 -4.35
CA PRO A 51 -6.02 -5.14 -4.49
C PRO A 51 -6.86 -6.41 -4.61
N SER A 52 -6.67 -7.11 -5.73
CA SER A 52 -7.27 -8.41 -6.02
C SER A 52 -6.64 -9.50 -5.16
N GLU A 53 -7.19 -10.71 -5.23
CA GLU A 53 -6.59 -11.87 -4.56
C GLU A 53 -5.20 -12.18 -5.09
N ALA A 54 -5.00 -12.03 -6.41
CA ALA A 54 -3.69 -12.23 -7.03
C ALA A 54 -2.65 -11.19 -6.54
N ASP A 55 -3.05 -9.92 -6.42
CA ASP A 55 -2.17 -8.88 -5.87
C ASP A 55 -1.78 -9.17 -4.43
N ARG A 56 -2.74 -9.63 -3.61
CA ARG A 56 -2.51 -10.01 -2.21
C ARG A 56 -1.57 -11.21 -2.11
N ALA A 57 -1.79 -12.24 -2.92
CA ALA A 57 -0.94 -13.42 -2.96
C ALA A 57 0.49 -13.07 -3.37
N PHE A 58 0.65 -12.19 -4.38
CA PHE A 58 1.95 -11.70 -4.80
C PHE A 58 2.66 -10.94 -3.67
N VAL A 59 2.00 -9.95 -3.05
CA VAL A 59 2.59 -9.21 -1.92
C VAL A 59 2.96 -10.14 -0.77
N HIS A 60 2.10 -11.10 -0.44
CA HIS A 60 2.39 -12.10 0.60
C HIS A 60 3.64 -12.93 0.27
N SER A 61 3.86 -13.30 -0.99
CA SER A 61 5.05 -14.05 -1.39
C SER A 61 6.37 -13.30 -1.09
N LEU A 62 6.34 -11.96 -1.08
CA LEU A 62 7.49 -11.12 -0.77
C LEU A 62 7.80 -11.04 0.73
N MET A 63 6.85 -11.40 1.60
CA MET A 63 6.95 -11.23 3.06
C MET A 63 7.84 -12.31 3.71
N GLN A 64 9.14 -12.26 3.42
CA GLN A 64 10.15 -13.14 4.02
C GLN A 64 10.84 -12.46 5.22
N LYS A 65 11.02 -13.21 6.30
CA LYS A 65 11.67 -12.71 7.53
C LYS A 65 13.15 -12.43 7.30
N VAL A 66 13.60 -11.22 7.65
CA VAL A 66 15.02 -10.81 7.70
C VAL A 66 15.31 -10.28 9.10
N ILE A 67 16.23 -10.91 9.81
CA ILE A 67 16.59 -10.58 11.22
C ILE A 67 18.08 -10.31 11.42
N GLU A 68 18.87 -10.39 10.37
CA GLU A 68 20.29 -10.04 10.43
C GLU A 68 20.42 -8.53 10.63
N PRO A 69 21.13 -8.05 11.66
CA PRO A 69 21.31 -6.62 11.91
C PRO A 69 21.84 -5.89 10.68
N GLY A 70 21.29 -4.71 10.39
CA GLY A 70 21.65 -3.91 9.21
C GLY A 70 21.08 -4.41 7.88
N ARG A 71 20.34 -5.52 7.84
CA ARG A 71 19.72 -6.02 6.60
C ARG A 71 18.22 -5.74 6.53
N MET A 72 17.78 -5.43 5.31
CA MET A 72 16.39 -5.20 4.95
C MET A 72 15.91 -6.27 3.97
N ALA A 73 14.61 -6.56 3.99
CA ALA A 73 13.98 -7.40 2.97
C ALA A 73 14.06 -6.72 1.58
N GLY A 74 14.10 -7.52 0.51
CA GLY A 74 14.33 -7.00 -0.85
C GLY A 74 13.25 -6.06 -1.40
N TRP A 75 12.09 -5.96 -0.74
CA TRP A 75 10.99 -5.09 -1.13
C TRP A 75 11.01 -3.71 -0.45
N ILE A 76 11.94 -3.45 0.48
CA ILE A 76 12.03 -2.18 1.20
C ILE A 76 13.47 -1.66 1.27
N ALA A 77 13.63 -0.36 1.01
CA ALA A 77 14.92 0.31 1.13
C ALA A 77 15.34 0.48 2.60
N PRO A 78 16.66 0.61 2.89
CA PRO A 78 17.14 1.02 4.21
C PRO A 78 16.53 2.36 4.63
N PRO A 79 16.25 2.56 5.93
CA PRO A 79 15.89 3.89 6.44
C PRO A 79 17.10 4.83 6.39
N GLU A 80 16.83 6.15 6.38
CA GLU A 80 17.89 7.17 6.27
C GLU A 80 18.82 7.20 7.50
N ARG A 81 18.33 6.80 8.67
CA ARG A 81 19.08 6.77 9.93
C ARG A 81 18.54 5.71 10.88
N GLY A 82 19.41 5.28 11.79
CA GLY A 82 19.02 4.44 12.92
C GLY A 82 18.28 5.20 14.02
N ILE A 83 17.96 4.49 15.10
CA ILE A 83 17.21 5.01 16.25
C ILE A 83 18.18 5.36 17.38
N ASN A 84 17.93 6.47 18.09
CA ASN A 84 18.71 6.90 19.26
C ASN A 84 20.22 7.05 19.00
N ASN A 85 20.58 7.63 17.84
CA ASN A 85 21.97 7.76 17.37
C ASN A 85 22.74 6.44 17.25
N LEU A 86 22.06 5.30 17.30
CA LEU A 86 22.66 3.99 17.05
C LEU A 86 22.73 3.74 15.53
N PRO A 87 23.76 3.03 15.06
CA PRO A 87 23.91 2.66 13.65
C PRO A 87 22.81 1.68 13.21
N LEU A 88 22.61 1.52 11.90
CA LEU A 88 21.60 0.61 11.34
C LEU A 88 21.88 -0.87 11.67
N GLU A 89 23.16 -1.19 11.80
CA GLU A 89 23.69 -2.50 12.13
C GLU A 89 23.57 -2.82 13.64
N TYR A 90 23.06 -1.89 14.44
CA TYR A 90 22.81 -2.15 15.85
C TYR A 90 21.78 -3.27 16.01
N GLU A 91 22.03 -4.16 16.96
CA GLU A 91 21.10 -5.23 17.33
C GLU A 91 19.90 -4.63 18.10
N TYR A 92 18.90 -4.13 17.37
CA TYR A 92 17.72 -3.49 17.96
C TYR A 92 16.82 -4.45 18.75
N VAL A 93 16.91 -5.75 18.49
CA VAL A 93 16.12 -6.79 19.17
C VAL A 93 17.03 -7.97 19.47
N LYS A 94 17.04 -8.39 20.75
CA LYS A 94 17.78 -9.55 21.22
C LYS A 94 16.81 -10.72 21.42
N LEU A 95 17.05 -11.84 20.74
CA LEU A 95 16.19 -13.03 20.77
C LEU A 95 16.82 -14.24 21.48
N HIS A 96 17.91 -14.01 22.20
CA HIS A 96 18.65 -15.02 22.95
C HIS A 96 17.99 -15.35 24.29
#